data_AF-A0A937VT73-F1
#
_entry.id   AF-A0A937VT73-F1
#
_cell.length_a   1.000
_cell.length_b   1.000
_cell.length_c   1.000
_cell.angle_alpha   90.00
_cell.angle_beta   90.00
_cell.angle_gamma   90.00
#
_symmetry.space_group_name_H-M   'P 1'
#
loop_
_entity.id
_entity.type
_entity.pdbx_description
1 polymer ?
#
loop_
_entity_poly.entity_id
_entity_poly.type
_entity_poly.pdbx_seq_one_letter_code
_entity_poly.pdbx_strand_id
1 'polypeptide(L)'
;MKFLNKLKIFKKGQTNEIENLTKIDMGTSSFASPKPRRFKLNRRRWLLGGGIFLFVAVLLVFFLVMPLLQMKKQAGVLAAQAKGIYEGFQSQDLNKAVEKIASTKNEFEILNGQYKKMVWLRAIPFVGGYYRDGQRLFTGGRFLLEAADLVVESLKPYADLLGLEGEEKEVKDEKEMTAEERLILVLDTLDKIQPNLDQIGEKLDLAQAEIDKINPNRYPQKLFGKKIRENVMALITTIDGTAQTVKEVKPIITHLKPILGVDEPKDYLLLFQNDAELRPTGGFLTAYAILSVDTGKFSTSNSHDIYTLDNRFGNRLKAPEPIKNYHKNVSNWHLRDMNLSPDFKVSMD
;
A
#
# COMPACT_ATOMS: atom_id res chain seq x y z
N MET A 1 -53.21 5.14 26.95
CA MET A 1 -54.59 4.63 26.79
C MET A 1 -54.55 3.12 26.83
N LYS A 2 -55.09 2.51 27.90
CA LYS A 2 -55.49 1.10 28.10
C LYS A 2 -54.38 0.03 27.87
N PHE A 3 -54.01 -0.85 28.81
CA PHE A 3 -54.68 -1.31 30.03
C PHE A 3 -53.63 -1.95 30.97
N LEU A 4 -53.34 -1.27 32.09
CA LEU A 4 -52.82 -1.86 33.31
C LEU A 4 -53.99 -2.50 34.05
N ASN A 5 -53.89 -3.77 34.44
CA ASN A 5 -54.67 -4.30 35.55
C ASN A 5 -54.18 -5.68 35.98
N LYS A 6 -53.38 -5.74 37.05
CA LYS A 6 -53.70 -6.50 38.26
C LYS A 6 -52.54 -6.44 39.25
N LEU A 7 -52.92 -6.32 40.52
CA LEU A 7 -52.17 -6.65 41.73
C LEU A 7 -51.31 -5.54 42.34
N LYS A 8 -52.00 -4.51 42.82
CA LYS A 8 -51.80 -3.95 44.17
C LYS A 8 -53.18 -3.91 44.85
N ILE A 9 -53.20 -3.70 46.17
CA ILE A 9 -54.33 -3.82 47.12
C ILE A 9 -54.42 -5.29 47.61
N PHE A 10 -53.90 -5.68 48.77
CA PHE A 10 -54.27 -5.19 50.10
C PHE A 10 -53.09 -5.29 51.09
N LYS A 11 -52.81 -4.20 51.80
CA LYS A 11 -51.91 -4.12 52.95
C LYS A 11 -52.67 -3.48 54.11
N LYS A 12 -53.07 -4.29 55.09
CA LYS A 12 -53.47 -3.97 56.49
C LYS A 12 -54.15 -5.26 57.00
N GLY A 13 -53.69 -5.97 58.04
CA GLY A 13 -53.04 -5.51 59.26
C GLY A 13 -54.10 -5.24 60.31
N GLN A 14 -54.45 -6.27 61.09
CA GLN A 14 -54.95 -6.28 62.48
C GLN A 14 -55.46 -7.71 62.76
N THR A 15 -54.67 -8.57 63.42
CA THR A 15 -54.52 -8.73 64.89
C THR A 15 -55.75 -9.30 65.57
N ASN A 16 -55.49 -10.40 66.28
CA ASN A 16 -56.18 -10.89 67.46
C ASN A 16 -57.49 -11.62 67.20
N GLU A 17 -57.38 -12.93 67.01
CA GLU A 17 -58.27 -13.86 67.70
C GLU A 17 -57.64 -15.25 67.73
N ILE A 18 -57.82 -15.93 68.84
CA ILE A 18 -57.50 -17.35 69.10
C ILE A 18 -56.07 -17.60 69.62
N GLU A 19 -55.85 -17.08 70.82
CA GLU A 19 -55.34 -17.90 71.93
C GLU A 19 -56.02 -19.28 71.99
N ASN A 20 -55.26 -20.26 72.49
CA ASN A 20 -55.70 -21.57 72.96
C ASN A 20 -55.98 -22.63 71.90
N LEU A 21 -55.06 -23.59 71.74
CA LEU A 21 -55.27 -25.00 72.13
C LEU A 21 -54.00 -25.84 71.84
N THR A 22 -53.26 -26.07 72.93
CA THR A 22 -52.63 -27.34 73.34
C THR A 22 -52.38 -28.45 72.31
N LYS A 23 -51.09 -28.80 72.18
CA LYS A 23 -50.47 -30.14 72.18
C LYS A 23 -51.26 -31.31 71.55
N ILE A 24 -50.81 -31.80 70.40
CA ILE A 24 -50.79 -33.24 70.09
C ILE A 24 -49.44 -33.59 69.46
N ASP A 25 -48.82 -34.61 70.04
CA ASP A 25 -47.52 -35.19 69.76
C ASP A 25 -47.51 -35.89 68.39
N MET A 26 -46.51 -35.62 67.54
CA MET A 26 -46.29 -36.35 66.29
C MET A 26 -44.87 -36.92 66.27
N GLY A 27 -44.83 -38.25 66.29
CA GLY A 27 -43.63 -39.08 66.36
C GLY A 27 -42.60 -38.78 65.28
N THR A 28 -41.36 -38.99 65.67
CA THR A 28 -40.14 -38.81 64.89
C THR A 28 -39.95 -39.95 63.87
N SER A 29 -39.95 -39.62 62.57
CA SER A 29 -39.29 -40.45 61.56
C SER A 29 -38.18 -39.63 60.90
N SER A 30 -36.94 -39.88 61.29
CA SER A 30 -35.76 -39.21 60.76
C SER A 30 -35.39 -39.78 59.38
N PHE A 31 -35.52 -38.99 58.32
CA PHE A 31 -34.82 -39.25 57.06
C PHE A 31 -33.40 -38.66 57.16
N ALA A 32 -32.40 -39.54 57.20
CA ALA A 32 -30.99 -39.15 57.19
C ALA A 32 -30.58 -38.60 55.82
N SER A 33 -30.14 -37.34 55.78
CA SER A 33 -29.56 -36.70 54.58
C SER A 33 -28.10 -37.13 54.41
N PRO A 34 -27.61 -37.40 53.18
CA PRO A 34 -26.22 -37.80 52.96
C PRO A 34 -25.27 -36.63 53.28
N LYS A 35 -24.28 -36.87 54.15
CA LYS A 35 -23.27 -35.88 54.55
C LYS A 35 -22.48 -35.38 53.32
N PRO A 36 -22.24 -34.06 53.17
CA PRO A 36 -21.40 -33.55 52.09
C PRO A 36 -19.95 -34.01 52.27
N ARG A 37 -19.39 -34.69 51.25
CA ARG A 37 -17.96 -35.01 51.19
C ARG A 37 -17.17 -33.70 51.12
N ARG A 38 -16.61 -33.27 52.26
CA ARG A 38 -15.65 -32.16 52.32
C ARG A 38 -14.38 -32.56 51.55
N PHE A 39 -14.19 -32.03 50.35
CA PHE A 39 -12.89 -32.06 49.66
C PHE A 39 -11.88 -31.34 50.57
N LYS A 40 -11.00 -32.08 51.24
CA LYS A 40 -9.87 -31.51 51.97
C LYS A 40 -8.88 -30.97 50.94
N LEU A 41 -9.00 -29.68 50.61
CA LEU A 41 -8.01 -28.99 49.77
C LEU A 41 -6.66 -29.01 50.47
N ASN A 42 -5.69 -29.67 49.85
CA ASN A 42 -4.36 -29.86 50.39
C ASN A 42 -3.58 -28.55 50.23
N ARG A 43 -3.51 -27.72 51.28
CA ARG A 43 -2.95 -26.35 51.31
C ARG A 43 -1.56 -26.25 50.65
N ARG A 44 -0.73 -27.31 50.77
CA ARG A 44 0.59 -27.43 50.13
C ARG A 44 0.56 -27.46 48.59
N ARG A 45 -0.44 -28.11 47.97
CA ARG A 45 -0.58 -28.19 46.50
C ARG A 45 -1.05 -26.87 45.88
N TRP A 46 -1.86 -26.10 46.61
CA TRP A 46 -2.27 -24.75 46.20
C TRP A 46 -1.16 -23.71 46.37
N LEU A 47 -0.36 -23.81 47.45
CA LEU A 47 0.84 -22.98 47.61
C LEU A 47 1.90 -23.27 46.54
N LEU A 48 2.11 -24.55 46.19
CA LEU A 48 2.99 -24.95 45.09
C LEU A 48 2.45 -24.51 43.72
N GLY A 49 1.16 -24.70 43.45
CA GLY A 49 0.52 -24.25 42.20
C GLY A 49 0.50 -22.73 42.06
N GLY A 50 0.25 -22.00 43.14
CA GLY A 50 0.32 -20.54 43.18
C GLY A 50 1.74 -20.00 42.99
N GLY A 51 2.75 -20.68 43.56
CA GLY A 51 4.15 -20.35 43.36
C GLY A 51 4.61 -20.56 41.90
N ILE A 52 4.21 -21.68 41.28
CA ILE A 52 4.49 -21.96 39.86
C ILE A 52 3.79 -20.93 38.96
N PHE A 53 2.53 -20.59 39.25
CA PHE A 53 1.80 -19.57 38.50
C PHE A 53 2.48 -18.19 38.59
N LEU A 54 2.90 -17.78 39.79
CA LEU A 54 3.56 -16.50 40.01
C LEU A 54 4.94 -16.47 39.33
N PHE A 55 5.68 -17.58 39.35
CA PHE A 55 6.95 -17.74 38.63
C PHE A 55 6.75 -17.63 37.11
N VAL A 56 5.76 -18.32 36.54
CA VAL A 56 5.42 -18.20 35.13
C VAL A 56 4.95 -16.78 34.77
N ALA A 57 4.20 -16.11 35.65
CA ALA A 57 3.77 -14.73 35.43
C ALA A 57 4.96 -13.75 35.43
N VAL A 58 5.92 -13.89 36.35
CA VAL A 58 7.16 -13.08 36.37
C VAL A 58 8.00 -13.35 35.13
N LEU A 59 8.13 -14.62 34.72
CA LEU A 59 8.79 -14.98 33.47
C LEU A 59 8.08 -14.39 32.25
N LEU A 60 6.75 -14.38 32.20
CA LEU A 60 6.01 -13.73 31.11
C LEU A 60 6.19 -12.21 31.13
N VAL A 61 6.23 -11.56 32.29
CA VAL A 61 6.50 -10.12 32.37
C VAL A 61 7.92 -9.81 31.87
N PHE A 62 8.92 -10.61 32.28
CA PHE A 62 10.31 -10.39 31.93
C PHE A 62 10.66 -10.79 30.49
N PHE A 63 10.16 -11.94 30.01
CA PHE A 63 10.48 -12.50 28.69
C PHE A 63 9.47 -12.15 27.59
N LEU A 64 8.29 -11.60 27.93
CA LEU A 64 7.28 -11.20 26.95
C LEU A 64 6.93 -9.71 27.06
N VAL A 65 6.50 -9.22 28.23
CA VAL A 65 5.97 -7.84 28.37
C VAL A 65 7.05 -6.78 28.20
N MET A 66 8.19 -6.89 28.90
CA MET A 66 9.28 -5.92 28.79
C MET A 66 9.86 -5.83 27.37
N PRO A 67 10.19 -6.95 26.68
CA PRO A 67 10.63 -6.92 25.29
C PRO A 67 9.62 -6.27 24.36
N LEU A 68 8.32 -6.57 24.51
CA LEU A 68 7.27 -5.98 23.68
C LEU A 68 7.15 -4.46 23.85
N LEU A 69 7.33 -3.93 25.08
CA LEU A 69 7.33 -2.49 25.33
C LEU A 69 8.55 -1.81 24.70
N GLN A 70 9.74 -2.41 24.82
CA GLN A 70 10.96 -1.91 24.19
C GLN A 70 10.81 -1.90 22.67
N MET A 71 10.32 -2.99 22.10
CA MET A 71 10.06 -3.10 20.67
C MET A 71 9.03 -2.07 20.18
N LYS A 72 7.99 -1.77 20.97
CA LYS A 72 7.01 -0.74 20.60
C LYS A 72 7.67 0.64 20.51
N LYS A 73 8.52 1.00 21.48
CA LYS A 73 9.28 2.26 21.45
C LYS A 73 10.19 2.29 20.23
N GLN A 74 10.94 1.20 20.02
CA GLN A 74 11.89 1.02 18.93
C GLN A 74 11.21 1.07 17.55
N ALA A 75 10.03 0.47 17.41
CA ALA A 75 9.22 0.55 16.20
C ALA A 75 8.74 1.98 15.91
N GLY A 76 8.49 2.79 16.94
CA GLY A 76 8.19 4.21 16.79
C GLY A 76 9.38 5.01 16.25
N VAL A 77 10.59 4.74 16.74
CA VAL A 77 11.83 5.34 16.24
C VAL A 77 12.08 4.92 14.80
N LEU A 78 11.98 3.62 14.51
CA LEU A 78 12.10 3.07 13.16
C LEU A 78 11.13 3.75 12.18
N ALA A 79 9.85 3.88 12.57
CA ALA A 79 8.85 4.55 11.73
C ALA A 79 9.18 6.03 11.49
N ALA A 80 9.74 6.73 12.47
CA ALA A 80 10.18 8.11 12.31
C ALA A 80 11.37 8.22 11.35
N GLN A 81 12.37 7.34 11.46
CA GLN A 81 13.50 7.32 10.52
C GLN A 81 13.05 6.97 9.10
N ALA A 82 12.16 5.97 8.96
CA ALA A 82 11.60 5.58 7.67
C ALA A 82 10.81 6.73 7.01
N LYS A 83 10.04 7.49 7.79
CA LYS A 83 9.36 8.70 7.31
C LYS A 83 10.36 9.75 6.81
N GLY A 84 11.50 9.89 7.49
CA GLY A 84 12.58 10.79 7.09
C GLY A 84 13.17 10.50 5.71
N ILE A 85 13.08 9.25 5.22
CA ILE A 85 13.51 8.87 3.86
C ILE A 85 12.65 9.63 2.83
N TYR A 86 11.32 9.55 2.98
CA TYR A 86 10.38 10.26 2.11
C TYR A 86 10.56 11.78 2.19
N GLU A 87 10.76 12.31 3.40
CA GLU A 87 11.00 13.74 3.59
C GLU A 87 12.28 14.22 2.90
N GLY A 88 13.33 13.40 2.84
CA GLY A 88 14.56 13.71 2.08
C GLY A 88 14.29 13.82 0.58
N PHE A 89 13.59 12.85 -0.02
CA PHE A 89 13.21 12.95 -1.43
C PHE A 89 12.27 14.13 -1.71
N GLN A 90 11.33 14.41 -0.80
CA GLN A 90 10.39 15.52 -0.94
C GLN A 90 11.10 16.88 -0.90
N SER A 91 12.09 17.04 -0.02
CA SER A 91 12.90 18.26 0.08
C SER A 91 14.06 18.30 -0.92
N GLN A 92 14.05 17.41 -1.93
CA GLN A 92 15.11 17.28 -2.93
C GLN A 92 16.51 17.17 -2.30
N ASP A 93 16.63 16.54 -1.13
CA ASP A 93 17.89 16.34 -0.41
C ASP A 93 18.18 14.84 -0.34
N LEU A 94 18.94 14.37 -1.33
CA LEU A 94 19.34 12.98 -1.41
C LEU A 94 20.26 12.60 -0.24
N ASN A 95 21.09 13.52 0.25
CA ASN A 95 22.00 13.23 1.37
C ASN A 95 21.21 12.92 2.65
N LYS A 96 20.14 13.67 2.91
CA LYS A 96 19.21 13.38 4.00
C LYS A 96 18.52 12.03 3.80
N ALA A 97 18.12 11.69 2.57
CA ALA A 97 17.56 10.36 2.29
C ALA A 97 18.58 9.23 2.58
N VAL A 98 19.85 9.39 2.15
CA VAL A 98 20.95 8.45 2.46
C VAL A 98 21.08 8.24 3.97
N GLU A 99 21.16 9.34 4.73
CA GLU A 99 21.32 9.31 6.19
C GLU A 99 20.15 8.59 6.87
N LYS A 100 18.92 8.88 6.43
CA LYS A 100 17.70 8.28 6.99
C LYS A 100 17.53 6.82 6.59
N ILE A 101 17.96 6.39 5.40
CA ILE A 101 18.03 4.97 5.04
C ILE A 101 19.01 4.23 5.96
N ALA A 102 20.23 4.77 6.14
CA ALA A 102 21.23 4.17 7.02
C ALA A 102 20.73 4.06 8.47
N SER A 103 20.11 5.12 8.99
CA SER A 103 19.49 5.13 10.32
C SER A 103 18.37 4.11 10.42
N THR A 104 17.49 4.04 9.42
CA THR A 104 16.38 3.08 9.36
C THR A 104 16.89 1.63 9.36
N LYS A 105 17.93 1.32 8.58
CA LYS A 105 18.56 -0.01 8.56
C LYS A 105 19.11 -0.40 9.92
N ASN A 106 19.80 0.52 10.60
CA ASN A 106 20.33 0.25 11.93
C ASN A 106 19.21 -0.06 12.94
N GLU A 107 18.19 0.81 13.02
CA GLU A 107 17.07 0.62 13.94
C GLU A 107 16.23 -0.63 13.59
N PHE A 108 16.18 -0.97 12.31
CA PHE A 108 15.51 -2.18 11.81
C PHE A 108 16.23 -3.45 12.29
N GLU A 109 17.56 -3.51 12.17
CA GLU A 109 18.31 -4.70 12.61
C GLU A 109 18.34 -4.82 14.14
N ILE A 110 18.35 -3.71 14.88
CA ILE A 110 18.14 -3.73 16.34
C ILE A 110 16.78 -4.35 16.68
N LEU A 111 15.71 -3.88 16.03
CA LEU A 111 14.36 -4.39 16.26
C LEU A 111 14.20 -5.86 15.83
N ASN A 112 14.77 -6.24 14.70
CA ASN A 112 14.83 -7.62 14.20
C ASN A 112 15.57 -8.53 15.19
N GLY A 113 16.70 -8.07 15.75
CA GLY A 113 17.45 -8.78 16.78
C GLY A 113 16.63 -9.01 18.04
N GLN A 114 15.89 -7.99 18.52
CA GLN A 114 14.97 -8.13 19.65
C GLN A 114 13.84 -9.12 19.33
N TYR A 115 13.29 -9.05 18.12
CA TYR A 115 12.23 -9.95 17.65
C TYR A 115 12.68 -11.41 17.62
N LYS A 116 13.89 -11.69 17.13
CA LYS A 116 14.47 -13.04 17.05
C LYS A 116 14.63 -13.70 18.41
N LYS A 117 14.86 -12.95 19.50
CA LYS A 117 14.91 -13.50 20.87
C LYS A 117 13.60 -14.16 21.30
N MET A 118 12.48 -13.80 20.67
CA MET A 118 11.17 -14.40 20.92
C MET A 118 10.87 -15.63 20.06
N VAL A 119 11.89 -16.29 19.48
CA VAL A 119 11.73 -17.50 18.66
C VAL A 119 10.96 -18.63 19.35
N TRP A 120 10.99 -18.68 20.69
CA TRP A 120 10.23 -19.64 21.49
C TRP A 120 8.70 -19.52 21.27
N LEU A 121 8.19 -18.34 20.88
CA LEU A 121 6.78 -18.15 20.52
C LEU A 121 6.34 -18.99 19.32
N ARG A 122 7.28 -19.38 18.45
CA ARG A 122 7.02 -20.24 17.29
C ARG A 122 6.45 -21.60 17.69
N ALA A 123 6.85 -22.15 18.84
CA ALA A 123 6.44 -23.47 19.30
C ALA A 123 5.04 -23.48 19.93
N ILE A 124 4.46 -22.31 20.23
CA ILE A 124 3.18 -22.19 20.92
C ILE A 124 2.02 -22.28 19.91
N PRO A 125 1.04 -23.18 20.11
CA PRO A 125 -0.17 -23.23 19.27
C PRO A 125 -0.88 -21.88 19.21
N PHE A 126 -1.45 -21.54 18.06
CA PHE A 126 -2.08 -20.25 17.73
C PHE A 126 -1.15 -19.02 17.68
N VAL A 127 -0.17 -18.92 18.59
CA VAL A 127 0.77 -17.78 18.66
C VAL A 127 1.89 -17.88 17.62
N GLY A 128 2.39 -19.09 17.34
CA GLY A 128 3.50 -19.29 16.40
C GLY A 128 3.19 -18.84 14.96
N GLY A 129 1.92 -18.71 14.60
CA GLY A 129 1.48 -18.07 13.35
C GLY A 129 1.87 -16.59 13.28
N TYR A 130 1.58 -15.83 14.32
CA TYR A 130 1.91 -14.40 14.39
C TYR A 130 3.42 -14.15 14.40
N TYR A 131 4.17 -15.07 15.02
CA TYR A 131 5.63 -15.01 14.99
C TYR A 131 6.18 -15.22 13.56
N ARG A 132 5.64 -16.18 12.82
CA ARG A 132 6.04 -16.39 11.42
C ARG A 132 5.67 -15.21 10.54
N ASP A 133 4.47 -14.65 10.71
CA ASP A 133 4.03 -13.48 9.94
C ASP A 133 4.96 -12.28 10.20
N GLY A 134 5.38 -12.04 11.45
CA GLY A 134 6.36 -10.98 11.73
C GLY A 134 7.77 -11.29 11.20
N GLN A 135 8.21 -12.56 11.18
CA GLN A 135 9.47 -12.92 10.51
C GLN A 135 9.42 -12.63 9.00
N ARG A 136 8.27 -12.85 8.35
CA ARG A 136 8.05 -12.49 6.95
C ARG A 136 8.14 -10.98 6.76
N LEU A 137 7.51 -10.19 7.65
CA LEU A 137 7.65 -8.72 7.64
C LEU A 137 9.12 -8.27 7.76
N PHE A 138 9.91 -8.85 8.66
CA PHE A 138 11.34 -8.51 8.80
C PHE A 138 12.21 -9.01 7.63
N THR A 139 11.75 -10.01 6.88
CA THR A 139 12.48 -10.49 5.70
C THR A 139 12.16 -9.60 4.51
N GLY A 140 10.87 -9.35 4.24
CA GLY A 140 10.44 -8.43 3.20
C GLY A 140 10.93 -6.99 3.44
N GLY A 141 10.85 -6.51 4.68
CA GLY A 141 11.37 -5.19 5.06
C GLY A 141 12.87 -5.01 4.82
N ARG A 142 13.67 -6.10 4.94
CA ARG A 142 15.09 -6.05 4.59
C ARG A 142 15.28 -5.85 3.09
N PHE A 143 14.57 -6.60 2.27
CA PHE A 143 14.62 -6.43 0.82
C PHE A 143 14.13 -5.04 0.38
N LEU A 144 13.12 -4.47 1.04
CA LEU A 144 12.71 -3.08 0.80
C LEU A 144 13.82 -2.07 1.13
N LEU A 145 14.54 -2.28 2.25
CA LEU A 145 15.66 -1.41 2.62
C LEU A 145 16.88 -1.58 1.72
N GLU A 146 17.11 -2.78 1.19
CA GLU A 146 18.12 -3.04 0.15
C GLU A 146 17.74 -2.34 -1.16
N ALA A 147 16.48 -2.42 -1.57
CA ALA A 147 15.99 -1.70 -2.75
C ALA A 147 16.14 -0.17 -2.59
N ALA A 148 15.79 0.38 -1.43
CA ALA A 148 15.96 1.80 -1.14
C ALA A 148 17.44 2.24 -1.20
N ASP A 149 18.35 1.38 -0.75
CA ASP A 149 19.79 1.62 -0.83
C ASP A 149 20.27 1.70 -2.28
N LEU A 150 19.86 0.74 -3.10
CA LEU A 150 20.20 0.70 -4.53
C LEU A 150 19.67 1.93 -5.27
N VAL A 151 18.46 2.40 -4.94
CA VAL A 151 17.91 3.66 -5.48
C VAL A 151 18.85 4.82 -5.17
N VAL A 152 19.20 5.01 -3.91
CA VAL A 152 20.03 6.13 -3.50
C VAL A 152 21.47 6.01 -4.01
N GLU A 153 22.05 4.81 -4.01
CA GLU A 153 23.36 4.52 -4.59
C GLU A 153 23.39 4.83 -6.09
N SER A 154 22.31 4.52 -6.81
CA SER A 154 22.19 4.80 -8.25
C SER A 154 22.04 6.29 -8.56
N LEU A 155 21.34 7.05 -7.71
CA LEU A 155 21.09 8.47 -7.92
C LEU A 155 22.23 9.36 -7.41
N LYS A 156 22.99 8.92 -6.41
CA LYS A 156 24.02 9.73 -5.75
C LYS A 156 25.06 10.33 -6.70
N PRO A 157 25.61 9.60 -7.69
CA PRO A 157 26.58 10.17 -8.63
C PRO A 157 26.00 11.30 -9.50
N TYR A 158 24.67 11.37 -9.61
CA TYR A 158 23.93 12.31 -10.44
C TYR A 158 23.07 13.27 -9.62
N ALA A 159 23.26 13.32 -8.29
CA ALA A 159 22.40 14.10 -7.41
C ALA A 159 22.42 15.60 -7.75
N ASP A 160 23.60 16.14 -8.02
CA ASP A 160 23.82 17.53 -8.46
C ASP A 160 23.06 17.83 -9.76
N LEU A 161 23.33 17.01 -10.76
CA LEU A 161 22.73 17.04 -12.10
C LEU A 161 21.18 16.94 -12.09
N LEU A 162 20.63 16.24 -11.10
CA LEU A 162 19.19 16.04 -10.93
C LEU A 162 18.54 17.06 -9.98
N GLY A 163 19.31 18.00 -9.43
CA GLY A 163 18.82 18.99 -8.47
C GLY A 163 18.40 18.38 -7.14
N LEU A 164 19.12 17.36 -6.67
CA LEU A 164 18.84 16.60 -5.45
C LEU A 164 19.82 16.93 -4.29
N GLU A 165 20.42 18.11 -4.27
CA GLU A 165 21.35 18.55 -3.21
C GLU A 165 20.70 19.31 -2.04
N GLY A 166 19.40 19.59 -2.11
CA GLY A 166 18.63 20.32 -1.09
C GLY A 166 18.48 21.82 -1.38
N GLU A 167 17.45 22.43 -0.77
CA GLU A 167 17.03 23.83 -0.98
C GLU A 167 18.08 24.88 -0.56
N GLU A 168 19.03 24.54 0.32
CA GLU A 168 19.99 25.51 0.90
C GLU A 168 21.23 25.77 0.04
N LYS A 169 21.48 24.96 -1.01
CA LYS A 169 22.49 25.27 -2.00
C LYS A 169 21.85 26.11 -3.11
N GLU A 170 21.60 27.38 -2.81
CA GLU A 170 21.48 28.39 -3.86
C GLU A 170 22.72 28.29 -4.74
N VAL A 171 22.49 27.77 -5.93
CA VAL A 171 23.38 27.56 -7.06
C VAL A 171 24.35 28.73 -7.21
N LYS A 172 25.61 28.50 -6.83
CA LYS A 172 26.73 29.33 -7.27
C LYS A 172 27.14 28.81 -8.65
N ASP A 173 26.84 29.59 -9.68
CA ASP A 173 27.38 29.48 -11.04
C ASP A 173 27.01 28.21 -11.85
N GLU A 174 25.75 27.78 -11.84
CA GLU A 174 25.29 26.93 -12.95
C GLU A 174 24.79 27.81 -14.09
N LYS A 175 25.34 27.59 -15.30
CA LYS A 175 24.61 27.90 -16.53
C LYS A 175 23.19 27.37 -16.35
N GLU A 176 22.18 28.24 -16.48
CA GLU A 176 20.78 27.84 -16.46
C GLU A 176 20.57 26.73 -17.51
N MET A 177 20.58 25.48 -17.07
CA MET A 177 20.43 24.33 -17.95
C MET A 177 19.00 24.34 -18.50
N THR A 178 18.88 24.38 -19.82
CA THR A 178 17.59 24.39 -20.51
C THR A 178 16.84 23.09 -20.24
N ALA A 179 15.50 23.09 -20.34
CA ALA A 179 14.69 21.89 -20.13
C ALA A 179 15.12 20.72 -21.04
N GLU A 180 15.60 21.01 -22.26
CA GLU A 180 16.13 20.02 -23.20
C GLU A 180 17.43 19.39 -22.68
N GLU A 181 18.38 20.20 -22.22
CA GLU A 181 19.64 19.70 -21.65
C GLU A 181 19.39 18.87 -20.39
N ARG A 182 18.43 19.27 -19.54
CA ARG A 182 18.01 18.47 -18.37
C ARG A 182 17.43 17.12 -18.80
N LEU A 183 16.61 17.11 -19.85
CA LEU A 183 16.02 15.87 -20.35
C LEU A 183 17.10 14.93 -20.90
N ILE A 184 18.04 15.43 -21.69
CA ILE A 184 19.18 14.66 -22.21
C ILE A 184 19.99 14.06 -21.06
N LEU A 185 20.25 14.85 -20.03
CA LEU A 185 20.96 14.42 -18.84
C LEU A 185 20.21 13.29 -18.13
N VAL A 186 18.90 13.44 -17.90
CA VAL A 186 18.06 12.37 -17.34
C VAL A 186 18.17 11.11 -18.19
N LEU A 187 18.09 11.21 -19.51
CA LEU A 187 18.19 10.04 -20.40
C LEU A 187 19.55 9.33 -20.33
N ASP A 188 20.65 10.07 -20.22
CA ASP A 188 21.99 9.50 -20.02
C ASP A 188 22.13 8.85 -18.63
N THR A 189 21.53 9.44 -17.59
CA THR A 189 21.54 8.82 -16.25
C THR A 189 20.74 7.52 -16.21
N LEU A 190 19.65 7.42 -16.97
CA LEU A 190 18.80 6.22 -17.01
C LEU A 190 19.56 4.99 -17.53
N ASP A 191 20.42 5.13 -18.54
CA ASP A 191 21.27 4.02 -19.01
C ASP A 191 22.19 3.49 -17.93
N LYS A 192 22.82 4.43 -17.21
CA LYS A 192 23.81 4.10 -16.19
C LYS A 192 23.15 3.48 -14.96
N ILE A 193 21.88 3.80 -14.72
CA ILE A 193 21.09 3.29 -13.60
C ILE A 193 20.35 1.99 -13.96
N GLN A 194 20.21 1.64 -15.24
CA GLN A 194 19.45 0.45 -15.69
C GLN A 194 19.84 -0.86 -14.98
N PRO A 195 21.12 -1.21 -14.79
CA PRO A 195 21.50 -2.42 -14.04
C PRO A 195 20.98 -2.41 -12.60
N ASN A 196 20.95 -1.23 -11.97
CA ASN A 196 20.44 -1.06 -10.61
C ASN A 196 18.91 -1.13 -10.60
N LEU A 197 18.21 -0.69 -11.65
CA LEU A 197 16.74 -0.85 -11.78
C LEU A 197 16.33 -2.33 -11.82
N ASP A 198 17.10 -3.18 -12.49
CA ASP A 198 16.87 -4.63 -12.51
C ASP A 198 17.01 -5.22 -11.10
N GLN A 199 18.07 -4.86 -10.40
CA GLN A 199 18.31 -5.29 -9.01
C GLN A 199 17.23 -4.77 -8.05
N ILE A 200 16.80 -3.51 -8.19
CA ILE A 200 15.70 -2.93 -7.41
C ILE A 200 14.43 -3.75 -7.63
N GLY A 201 14.10 -4.06 -8.89
CA GLY A 201 12.96 -4.91 -9.23
C GLY A 201 13.01 -6.28 -8.56
N GLU A 202 14.17 -6.96 -8.62
CA GLU A 202 14.37 -8.25 -7.95
C GLU A 202 14.17 -8.17 -6.43
N LYS A 203 14.69 -7.12 -5.77
CA LYS A 203 14.49 -6.93 -4.33
C LYS A 203 13.02 -6.68 -3.99
N LEU A 204 12.31 -5.93 -4.81
CA LEU A 204 10.87 -5.71 -4.62
C LEU A 204 10.07 -7.00 -4.82
N ASP A 205 10.45 -7.86 -5.78
CA ASP A 205 9.86 -9.19 -5.96
C ASP A 205 10.05 -10.09 -4.74
N LEU A 206 11.28 -10.13 -4.22
CA LEU A 206 11.59 -10.89 -3.01
C LEU A 206 10.84 -10.35 -1.79
N ALA A 207 10.68 -9.03 -1.68
CA ALA A 207 9.88 -8.40 -0.63
C ALA A 207 8.41 -8.82 -0.73
N GLN A 208 7.80 -8.63 -1.91
CA GLN A 208 6.42 -9.00 -2.19
C GLN A 208 6.15 -10.48 -1.89
N ALA A 209 7.01 -11.37 -2.37
CA ALA A 209 6.89 -12.82 -2.16
C ALA A 209 6.92 -13.23 -0.67
N GLU A 210 7.58 -12.46 0.20
CA GLU A 210 7.57 -12.69 1.64
C GLU A 210 6.30 -12.13 2.30
N ILE A 211 5.87 -10.93 1.89
CA ILE A 211 4.71 -10.24 2.43
C ILE A 211 3.39 -10.95 2.06
N ASP A 212 3.28 -11.50 0.85
CA ASP A 212 2.13 -12.28 0.36
C ASP A 212 1.86 -13.53 1.22
N LYS A 213 2.88 -14.05 1.91
CA LYS A 213 2.75 -15.20 2.80
C LYS A 213 2.09 -14.85 4.14
N ILE A 214 1.91 -13.57 4.45
CA ILE A 214 1.25 -13.10 5.68
C ILE A 214 -0.25 -13.32 5.57
N ASN A 215 -0.88 -13.85 6.61
CA ASN A 215 -2.32 -14.06 6.63
C ASN A 215 -3.04 -12.95 7.41
N PRO A 216 -3.72 -12.00 6.75
CA PRO A 216 -4.41 -10.90 7.44
C PRO A 216 -5.54 -11.38 8.35
N ASN A 217 -6.19 -12.48 8.01
CA ASN A 217 -7.30 -13.05 8.78
C ASN A 217 -6.85 -13.59 10.15
N ARG A 218 -5.54 -13.81 10.34
CA ARG A 218 -4.99 -14.17 11.64
C ARG A 218 -5.18 -13.06 12.67
N TYR A 219 -5.17 -11.79 12.25
CA TYR A 219 -5.24 -10.65 13.17
C TYR A 219 -6.69 -10.33 13.55
N PRO A 220 -7.00 -9.99 14.81
CA PRO A 220 -8.35 -9.56 15.19
C PRO A 220 -8.69 -8.19 14.59
N GLN A 221 -9.98 -7.93 14.35
CA GLN A 221 -10.43 -6.64 13.79
C GLN A 221 -10.05 -5.46 14.70
N LYS A 222 -10.23 -5.60 16.02
CA LYS A 222 -9.84 -4.61 17.02
C LYS A 222 -9.05 -5.27 18.15
N LEU A 223 -7.99 -4.61 18.60
CA LEU A 223 -7.24 -4.97 19.81
C LEU A 223 -6.88 -3.68 20.55
N PHE A 224 -7.24 -3.57 21.83
CA PHE A 224 -7.01 -2.37 22.65
C PHE A 224 -7.51 -1.06 21.99
N GLY A 225 -8.69 -1.11 21.34
CA GLY A 225 -9.26 0.05 20.63
C GLY A 225 -8.62 0.38 19.28
N LYS A 226 -7.58 -0.35 18.85
CA LYS A 226 -6.90 -0.15 17.56
C LYS A 226 -7.33 -1.18 16.53
N LYS A 227 -7.48 -0.73 15.26
CA LYS A 227 -7.86 -1.58 14.14
C LYS A 227 -6.68 -2.35 13.55
N ILE A 228 -6.21 -3.39 14.24
CA ILE A 228 -4.96 -4.08 13.86
C ILE A 228 -5.04 -4.74 12.49
N ARG A 229 -6.12 -5.49 12.19
CA ARG A 229 -6.27 -6.15 10.89
C ARG A 229 -6.22 -5.15 9.73
N GLU A 230 -6.91 -4.01 9.87
CA GLU A 230 -6.93 -2.95 8.87
C GLU A 230 -5.54 -2.39 8.62
N ASN A 231 -4.76 -2.13 9.69
CA ASN A 231 -3.39 -1.65 9.57
C ASN A 231 -2.45 -2.67 8.90
N VAL A 232 -2.61 -3.96 9.19
CA VAL A 232 -1.81 -5.03 8.55
C VAL A 232 -2.16 -5.14 7.07
N MET A 233 -3.45 -5.11 6.72
CA MET A 233 -3.87 -5.11 5.32
C MET A 233 -3.35 -3.87 4.59
N ALA A 234 -3.47 -2.68 5.19
CA ALA A 234 -2.96 -1.45 4.62
C ALA A 234 -1.45 -1.53 4.33
N LEU A 235 -0.67 -2.09 5.26
CA LEU A 235 0.77 -2.29 5.06
C LEU A 235 1.05 -3.23 3.88
N ILE A 236 0.37 -4.38 3.81
CA ILE A 236 0.50 -5.35 2.71
C ILE A 236 0.16 -4.67 1.39
N THR A 237 -1.00 -4.03 1.29
CA THR A 237 -1.45 -3.35 0.06
C THR A 237 -0.52 -2.23 -0.38
N THR A 238 0.09 -1.49 0.55
CA THR A 238 1.05 -0.44 0.20
C THR A 238 2.33 -1.03 -0.40
N ILE A 239 2.83 -2.12 0.17
CA ILE A 239 4.02 -2.80 -0.34
C ILE A 239 3.73 -3.41 -1.72
N ASP A 240 2.61 -4.11 -1.87
CA ASP A 240 2.19 -4.71 -3.14
C ASP A 240 1.98 -3.66 -4.22
N GLY A 241 1.30 -2.56 -3.89
CA GLY A 241 1.08 -1.43 -4.79
C GLY A 241 2.39 -0.81 -5.24
N THR A 242 3.35 -0.62 -4.34
CA THR A 242 4.66 -0.05 -4.67
C THR A 242 5.47 -0.98 -5.56
N ALA A 243 5.51 -2.28 -5.26
CA ALA A 243 6.18 -3.28 -6.10
C ALA A 243 5.56 -3.32 -7.51
N GLN A 244 4.24 -3.28 -7.60
CA GLN A 244 3.52 -3.25 -8.87
C GLN A 244 3.79 -1.98 -9.66
N THR A 245 3.76 -0.81 -9.03
CA THR A 245 4.08 0.47 -9.69
C THR A 245 5.50 0.45 -10.26
N VAL A 246 6.49 -0.05 -9.53
CA VAL A 246 7.87 -0.12 -10.05
C VAL A 246 7.97 -1.07 -11.25
N LYS A 247 7.25 -2.19 -11.25
CA LYS A 247 7.16 -3.10 -12.40
C LYS A 247 6.54 -2.44 -13.62
N GLU A 248 5.53 -1.61 -13.43
CA GLU A 248 4.83 -0.88 -14.50
C GLU A 248 5.66 0.29 -15.04
N VAL A 249 6.46 0.95 -14.19
CA VAL A 249 7.33 2.07 -14.59
C VAL A 249 8.58 1.58 -15.34
N LYS A 250 9.13 0.42 -14.98
CA LYS A 250 10.31 -0.16 -15.64
C LYS A 250 10.22 -0.16 -17.18
N PRO A 251 9.17 -0.72 -17.83
CA PRO A 251 9.07 -0.69 -19.29
C PRO A 251 8.96 0.73 -19.84
N ILE A 252 8.32 1.66 -19.13
CA ILE A 252 8.24 3.07 -19.55
C ILE A 252 9.65 3.66 -19.62
N ILE A 253 10.47 3.44 -18.60
CA ILE A 253 11.88 3.89 -18.58
C ILE A 253 12.66 3.26 -19.74
N THR A 254 12.48 1.95 -19.98
CA THR A 254 13.17 1.24 -21.07
C THR A 254 12.73 1.72 -22.46
N HIS A 255 11.47 2.10 -22.65
CA HIS A 255 10.95 2.59 -23.93
C HIS A 255 11.08 4.11 -24.11
N LEU A 256 11.46 4.85 -23.08
CA LEU A 256 11.57 6.30 -23.14
C LEU A 256 12.59 6.77 -24.19
N LYS A 257 13.72 6.09 -24.30
CA LYS A 257 14.79 6.41 -25.24
C LYS A 257 14.38 6.27 -26.71
N PRO A 258 13.83 5.11 -27.14
CA PRO A 258 13.23 4.99 -28.47
C PRO A 258 12.14 6.04 -28.74
N ILE A 259 11.31 6.36 -27.75
CA ILE A 259 10.25 7.36 -27.90
C ILE A 259 10.83 8.76 -28.11
N LEU A 260 11.90 9.10 -27.40
CA LEU A 260 12.55 10.41 -27.48
C LEU A 260 13.60 10.51 -28.59
N GLY A 261 13.65 9.54 -29.49
CA GLY A 261 14.55 9.55 -30.65
C GLY A 261 16.04 9.60 -30.27
N VAL A 262 16.42 8.94 -29.16
CA VAL A 262 17.81 8.91 -28.68
C VAL A 262 18.71 8.06 -29.57
N ASP A 263 18.22 6.92 -30.03
CA ASP A 263 18.98 6.01 -30.89
C ASP A 263 18.87 6.42 -32.38
N GLU A 264 17.69 6.87 -32.79
CA GLU A 264 17.38 7.36 -34.13
C GLU A 264 16.28 8.44 -34.06
N PRO A 265 16.34 9.52 -34.86
CA PRO A 265 15.29 10.53 -34.89
C PRO A 265 13.90 9.93 -35.17
N LYS A 266 12.88 10.43 -34.49
CA LYS A 266 11.50 9.98 -34.60
C LYS A 266 10.57 11.08 -35.06
N ASP A 267 9.76 10.78 -36.07
CA ASP A 267 8.66 11.64 -36.50
C ASP A 267 7.33 11.08 -35.99
N TYR A 268 6.59 11.91 -35.27
CA TYR A 268 5.26 11.62 -34.78
C TYR A 268 4.23 12.45 -35.52
N LEU A 269 3.17 11.79 -36.00
CA LEU A 269 1.98 12.47 -36.50
C LEU A 269 1.11 12.89 -35.32
N LEU A 270 1.00 14.19 -35.08
CA LEU A 270 0.10 14.76 -34.09
C LEU A 270 -1.22 15.09 -34.77
N LEU A 271 -2.31 14.49 -34.29
CA LEU A 271 -3.66 14.74 -34.77
C LEU A 271 -4.44 15.55 -33.74
N PHE A 272 -4.96 16.70 -34.16
CA PHE A 272 -5.79 17.55 -33.32
C PHE A 272 -7.25 17.13 -33.47
N GLN A 273 -7.95 16.96 -32.36
CA GLN A 273 -9.34 16.50 -32.34
C GLN A 273 -10.26 17.56 -31.73
N ASN A 274 -11.42 17.77 -32.37
CA ASN A 274 -12.53 18.56 -31.83
C ASN A 274 -13.57 17.62 -31.21
N ASP A 275 -13.65 17.60 -29.88
CA ASP A 275 -14.59 16.78 -29.11
C ASP A 275 -16.04 17.28 -29.21
N ALA A 276 -16.26 18.53 -29.63
CA ALA A 276 -17.61 19.04 -29.95
C ALA A 276 -18.23 18.36 -31.18
N GLU A 277 -17.40 17.77 -32.04
CA GLU A 277 -17.82 16.98 -33.20
C GLU A 277 -17.40 15.52 -33.01
N LEU A 278 -18.11 14.83 -32.12
CA LEU A 278 -17.74 13.48 -31.69
C LEU A 278 -17.49 12.52 -32.85
N ARG A 279 -16.38 11.78 -32.71
CA ARG A 279 -16.05 10.58 -33.46
C ARG A 279 -15.57 9.52 -32.47
N PRO A 280 -15.59 8.23 -32.84
CA PRO A 280 -15.24 7.13 -31.94
C PRO A 280 -13.89 7.27 -31.22
N THR A 281 -12.86 7.87 -31.83
CA THR A 281 -11.56 8.09 -31.17
C THR A 281 -11.45 9.34 -30.30
N GLY A 282 -12.53 10.10 -30.08
CA GLY A 282 -12.54 11.29 -29.22
C GLY A 282 -13.05 12.56 -29.89
N GLY A 283 -13.07 12.65 -31.22
CA GLY A 283 -13.53 13.84 -31.92
C GLY A 283 -13.15 13.88 -33.39
N PHE A 284 -13.65 14.89 -34.10
CA PHE A 284 -13.32 15.15 -35.49
C PHE A 284 -11.87 15.58 -35.62
N LEU A 285 -11.11 14.97 -36.55
CA LEU A 285 -9.72 15.37 -36.80
C LEU A 285 -9.74 16.75 -37.49
N THR A 286 -9.22 17.80 -36.86
CA THR A 286 -9.28 19.17 -37.39
C THR A 286 -7.99 19.62 -38.06
N ALA A 287 -6.87 19.21 -37.51
CA ALA A 287 -5.54 19.59 -37.98
C ALA A 287 -4.54 18.47 -37.72
N TYR A 288 -3.36 18.60 -38.32
CA TYR A 288 -2.23 17.74 -38.04
C TYR A 288 -0.92 18.53 -38.00
N ALA A 289 0.07 17.98 -37.31
CA ALA A 289 1.45 18.44 -37.33
C ALA A 289 2.40 17.23 -37.31
N ILE A 290 3.63 17.41 -37.78
CA ILE A 290 4.70 16.44 -37.60
C ILE A 290 5.61 16.95 -36.48
N LEU A 291 5.74 16.17 -35.41
CA LEU A 291 6.68 16.41 -34.33
C LEU A 291 7.89 15.50 -34.55
N SER A 292 9.03 16.12 -34.82
CA SER A 292 10.31 15.43 -34.94
C SER A 292 11.03 15.51 -33.61
N VAL A 293 11.45 14.37 -33.08
CA VAL A 293 12.22 14.25 -31.84
C VAL A 293 13.57 13.64 -32.16
N ASP A 294 14.63 14.35 -31.83
CA ASP A 294 16.01 13.89 -31.98
C ASP A 294 16.74 14.09 -30.66
N THR A 295 17.10 12.98 -30.02
CA THR A 295 17.84 12.98 -28.74
C THR A 295 17.16 13.86 -27.69
N GLY A 296 15.84 13.71 -27.55
CA GLY A 296 15.03 14.50 -26.62
C GLY A 296 14.78 15.95 -27.02
N LYS A 297 15.32 16.44 -28.15
CA LYS A 297 15.02 17.76 -28.70
C LYS A 297 13.79 17.69 -29.57
N PHE A 298 12.81 18.52 -29.26
CA PHE A 298 11.55 18.57 -29.98
C PHE A 298 11.59 19.67 -31.03
N SER A 299 11.28 19.32 -32.27
CA SER A 299 11.05 20.28 -33.33
C SER A 299 9.71 19.97 -33.99
N THR A 300 8.98 21.00 -34.38
CA THR A 300 7.66 20.84 -34.99
C THR A 300 7.67 21.40 -36.40
N SER A 301 7.03 20.67 -37.31
CA SER A 301 6.62 21.27 -38.58
C SER A 301 5.52 22.30 -38.32
N ASN A 302 5.25 23.14 -39.33
CA ASN A 302 4.00 23.91 -39.33
C ASN A 302 2.81 22.96 -39.16
N SER A 303 1.82 23.38 -38.38
CA SER A 303 0.53 22.70 -38.34
C SER A 303 -0.29 23.07 -39.56
N HIS A 304 -1.08 22.12 -40.04
CA HIS A 304 -1.94 22.31 -41.19
C HIS A 304 -3.33 21.81 -40.88
N ASP A 305 -4.32 22.50 -41.43
CA ASP A 305 -5.71 22.03 -41.43
C ASP A 305 -5.80 20.66 -42.12
N ILE A 306 -6.56 19.72 -41.53
CA ILE A 306 -6.78 18.38 -42.06
C ILE A 306 -7.31 18.41 -43.50
N TYR A 307 -8.08 19.43 -43.87
CA TYR A 307 -8.63 19.61 -45.21
C TYR A 307 -7.51 19.71 -46.25
N THR A 308 -6.35 20.25 -45.89
CA THR A 308 -5.17 20.31 -46.77
C THR A 308 -4.66 18.91 -47.10
N LEU A 309 -4.67 18.01 -46.11
CA LEU A 309 -4.24 16.63 -46.29
C LEU A 309 -5.30 15.79 -47.01
N ASP A 310 -6.58 15.96 -46.64
CA ASP A 310 -7.73 15.36 -47.32
C ASP A 310 -7.75 15.68 -48.82
N ASN A 311 -7.53 16.95 -49.17
CA ASN A 311 -7.52 17.37 -50.57
C ASN A 311 -6.38 16.73 -51.36
N ARG A 312 -5.21 16.52 -50.73
CA ARG A 312 -4.09 15.78 -51.34
C ARG A 312 -4.37 14.30 -51.48
N PHE A 313 -5.04 13.70 -50.49
CA PHE A 313 -5.49 12.31 -50.56
C PHE A 313 -6.51 12.11 -51.69
N GLY A 314 -7.48 13.03 -51.79
CA GLY A 314 -8.51 13.05 -52.81
C GLY A 314 -9.65 12.05 -52.56
N ASN A 315 -10.59 11.97 -53.50
CA ASN A 315 -11.82 11.18 -53.38
C ASN A 315 -11.65 9.74 -53.90
N ARG A 316 -10.69 9.00 -53.34
CA ARG A 316 -10.32 7.67 -53.86
C ARG A 316 -11.19 6.53 -53.33
N LEU A 317 -11.74 6.69 -52.12
CA LEU A 317 -12.48 5.65 -51.42
C LEU A 317 -13.94 6.05 -51.23
N LYS A 318 -14.85 5.11 -51.42
CA LYS A 318 -16.28 5.31 -51.11
C LYS A 318 -16.47 5.31 -49.59
N ALA A 319 -17.35 6.20 -49.11
CA ALA A 319 -17.70 6.24 -47.70
C ALA A 319 -18.29 4.87 -47.25
N PRO A 320 -17.86 4.34 -46.09
CA PRO A 320 -18.46 3.15 -45.51
C PRO A 320 -19.89 3.47 -45.02
N GLU A 321 -20.70 2.44 -44.82
CA GLU A 321 -22.11 2.59 -44.43
C GLU A 321 -22.33 3.47 -43.18
N PRO A 322 -21.51 3.39 -42.11
CA PRO A 322 -21.65 4.30 -40.97
C PRO A 322 -21.58 5.77 -41.37
N ILE A 323 -20.64 6.15 -42.24
CA ILE A 323 -20.53 7.55 -42.70
C ILE A 323 -21.74 7.93 -43.55
N LYS A 324 -22.15 7.09 -44.50
CA LYS A 324 -23.31 7.40 -45.36
C LYS A 324 -24.60 7.58 -44.57
N ASN A 325 -24.78 6.80 -43.51
CA ASN A 325 -26.00 6.83 -42.69
C ASN A 325 -26.07 8.07 -41.79
N TYR A 326 -24.93 8.56 -41.29
CA TYR A 326 -24.90 9.62 -40.28
C TYR A 326 -24.34 10.97 -40.78
N HIS A 327 -23.45 10.98 -41.78
CA HIS A 327 -22.88 12.18 -42.39
C HIS A 327 -23.51 12.45 -43.76
N LYS A 328 -24.62 13.19 -43.73
CA LYS A 328 -25.32 13.61 -44.96
C LYS A 328 -24.36 14.36 -45.89
N ASN A 329 -24.44 14.06 -47.18
CA ASN A 329 -23.62 14.65 -48.24
C ASN A 329 -22.12 14.27 -48.23
N VAL A 330 -21.72 13.27 -47.43
CA VAL A 330 -20.36 12.70 -47.48
C VAL A 330 -20.40 11.36 -48.21
N SER A 331 -20.12 11.39 -49.51
CA SER A 331 -20.13 10.19 -50.37
C SER A 331 -18.79 9.47 -50.43
N ASN A 332 -17.69 10.17 -50.09
CA ASN A 332 -16.32 9.64 -50.13
C ASN A 332 -15.77 9.53 -48.70
N TRP A 333 -14.86 8.59 -48.49
CA TRP A 333 -14.20 8.40 -47.21
C TRP A 333 -12.98 9.32 -47.10
N HIS A 334 -13.14 10.41 -46.35
CA HIS A 334 -12.08 11.39 -46.12
C HIS A 334 -11.23 10.99 -44.91
N LEU A 335 -9.93 11.36 -44.88
CA LEU A 335 -8.99 11.01 -43.80
C LEU A 335 -9.52 11.50 -42.44
N ARG A 336 -10.10 12.70 -42.43
CA ARG A 336 -10.70 13.30 -41.22
C ARG A 336 -11.83 12.49 -40.57
N ASP A 337 -12.43 11.56 -41.32
CA ASP A 337 -13.52 10.69 -40.88
C ASP A 337 -13.11 9.20 -40.84
N MET A 338 -11.81 8.87 -40.92
CA MET A 338 -11.34 7.47 -40.88
C MET A 338 -11.26 6.89 -39.46
N ASN A 339 -11.50 7.71 -38.44
CA ASN A 339 -11.43 7.32 -37.03
C ASN A 339 -12.72 6.68 -36.50
N LEU A 340 -13.27 5.70 -37.23
CA LEU A 340 -14.59 5.10 -37.00
C LEU A 340 -14.61 3.97 -35.95
N SER A 341 -13.45 3.50 -35.48
CA SER A 341 -13.37 2.55 -34.37
C SER A 341 -13.11 3.29 -33.06
N PRO A 342 -13.80 2.94 -31.95
CA PRO A 342 -13.44 3.46 -30.64
C PRO A 342 -12.08 2.94 -30.16
N ASP A 343 -11.58 1.85 -30.76
CA ASP A 343 -10.19 1.42 -30.61
C ASP A 343 -9.30 2.29 -31.50
N PHE A 344 -8.45 3.11 -30.87
CA PHE A 344 -7.55 4.03 -31.56
C PHE A 344 -6.59 3.31 -32.50
N LYS A 345 -6.07 2.14 -32.11
CA LYS A 345 -5.14 1.38 -32.95
C LYS A 345 -5.85 0.89 -34.21
N VAL A 346 -7.04 0.31 -34.07
CA VAL A 346 -7.84 -0.16 -35.22
C VAL A 346 -8.24 1.01 -36.14
N SER A 347 -8.44 2.20 -35.59
CA SER A 347 -8.74 3.40 -36.39
C SER A 347 -7.54 3.97 -37.16
N MET A 348 -6.31 3.68 -36.72
CA MET A 348 -5.09 4.31 -37.23
C MET A 348 -4.15 3.34 -37.97
N ASP A 349 -4.40 2.03 -37.87
CA ASP A 349 -3.78 0.96 -38.69
C ASP A 349 -4.45 0.87 -40.07
#